data_AF-A0A2J8LPS5-F1
#
_entry.id   AF-A0A2J8LPS5-F1
#
_cell.length_a   1.000
_cell.length_b   1.000
_cell.length_c   1.000
_cell.angle_alpha   90.00
_cell.angle_beta   90.00
_cell.angle_gamma   90.00
#
_symmetry.space_group_name_H-M   'P 1'
#
loop_
_entity.id
_entity.type
_entity.pdbx_description
1 polymer ?
#
loop_
_entity_poly.entity_id
_entity_poly.type
_entity_poly.pdbx_seq_one_letter_code
_entity_poly.pdbx_strand_id
1 'polypeptide(L)' 'MDKDGYISNGELFQVLKMMVGNNLTDWQLQQLVDKTIIILDKDGDGKISFEEFSAVVRDLEIHKKLVLIV' A
#
# COMPACT_ATOMS: atom_id res chain seq x y z
N MET A 1 -12.66 0.80 4.31
CA MET A 1 -12.26 0.39 5.66
C MET A 1 -13.41 -0.31 6.34
N ASP A 2 -13.54 -1.59 6.00
CA ASP A 2 -14.52 -2.54 6.54
C ASP A 2 -14.07 -3.22 7.84
N LYS A 3 -12.82 -2.96 8.28
CA LYS A 3 -12.22 -3.41 9.55
C LYS A 3 -12.14 -4.94 9.66
N ASP A 4 -11.90 -5.62 8.54
CA ASP A 4 -11.74 -7.08 8.51
C ASP A 4 -10.34 -7.57 8.96
N GLY A 5 -9.40 -6.64 9.19
CA GLY A 5 -8.03 -6.94 9.61
C GLY A 5 -7.04 -7.11 8.45
N TYR A 6 -7.52 -6.99 7.22
CA TYR A 6 -6.75 -7.07 6.00
C TYR A 6 -6.79 -5.72 5.27
N ILE A 7 -5.88 -5.55 4.33
CA ILE A 7 -5.88 -4.42 3.40
C ILE A 7 -6.23 -4.98 2.04
N SER A 8 -7.44 -4.66 1.57
CA SER A 8 -7.85 -4.96 0.20
C SER A 8 -7.16 -4.03 -0.81
N ASN A 9 -7.16 -4.41 -2.09
CA ASN A 9 -6.62 -3.57 -3.19
C ASN A 9 -7.20 -2.15 -3.17
N GLY A 10 -8.52 -2.03 -3.03
CA GLY A 10 -9.20 -0.73 -3.00
C GLY A 10 -8.83 0.11 -1.78
N GLU A 11 -8.62 -0.53 -0.63
CA GLU A 11 -8.22 0.19 0.59
C GLU A 11 -6.75 0.63 0.53
N LEU A 12 -5.86 -0.20 0.00
CA LEU A 12 -4.48 0.18 -0.24
C LEU A 12 -4.41 1.37 -1.21
N PHE A 13 -5.19 1.34 -2.28
CA PHE A 13 -5.30 2.45 -3.22
C PHE A 13 -5.76 3.74 -2.54
N GLN A 14 -6.84 3.69 -1.75
CA GLN A 14 -7.35 4.86 -1.05
C GLN A 14 -6.32 5.44 -0.08
N VAL A 15 -5.65 4.60 0.70
CA VAL A 15 -4.62 5.03 1.67
C VAL A 15 -3.44 5.67 0.94
N LEU A 16 -2.92 5.03 -0.11
CA LEU A 16 -1.80 5.59 -0.86
C LEU A 16 -2.20 6.87 -1.62
N LYS A 17 -3.43 6.98 -2.14
CA LYS A 17 -3.96 8.21 -2.75
C LYS A 17 -4.02 9.36 -1.75
N MET A 18 -4.46 9.07 -0.51
CA MET A 18 -4.47 10.06 0.57
C MET A 18 -3.05 10.47 0.99
N MET A 19 -2.09 9.54 1.02
CA MET A 19 -0.69 9.81 1.41
C MET A 19 0.10 10.57 0.34
N VAL A 20 -0.07 10.22 -0.94
CA VAL A 20 0.72 10.77 -2.05
C VAL A 20 0.06 12.01 -2.66
N GLY A 21 -1.24 12.21 -2.45
CA GLY A 21 -2.01 13.31 -3.01
C GLY A 21 -1.96 13.31 -4.54
N ASN A 22 -1.78 14.49 -5.14
CA ASN A 22 -1.74 14.67 -6.60
C ASN A 22 -0.35 14.41 -7.23
N ASN A 23 0.60 13.84 -6.49
CA ASN A 23 1.95 13.57 -7.03
C ASN A 23 1.99 12.38 -8.00
N LEU A 24 0.96 11.53 -8.00
CA LEU A 24 0.82 10.40 -8.93
C LEU A 24 -0.54 10.45 -9.63
N THR A 25 -0.58 9.99 -10.88
CA THR A 25 -1.85 9.73 -11.58
C THR A 25 -2.52 8.47 -11.03
N ASP A 26 -3.85 8.38 -11.14
CA ASP A 26 -4.62 7.21 -10.70
C ASP A 26 -4.12 5.91 -11.34
N TRP A 27 -3.69 5.96 -12.61
CA TRP A 27 -3.13 4.80 -13.30
C TRP A 27 -1.77 4.38 -12.71
N GLN A 28 -0.86 5.32 -12.46
CA GLN A 28 0.44 5.02 -11.84
C GLN A 28 0.27 4.49 -10.41
N LEU A 29 -0.69 5.04 -9.67
CA LEU A 29 -1.03 4.59 -8.34
C LEU A 29 -1.59 3.17 -8.36
N GLN A 30 -2.50 2.86 -9.27
CA GLN A 30 -3.04 1.50 -9.43
C GLN A 30 -1.94 0.50 -9.77
N GLN A 31 -1.02 0.86 -10.68
CA GLN A 31 0.14 0.02 -11.00
C GLN A 31 1.05 -0.23 -9.80
N LEU A 32 1.21 0.76 -8.91
CA LEU A 32 1.96 0.59 -7.66
C LEU A 32 1.23 -0.36 -6.71
N VAL A 33 -0.07 -0.19 -6.54
CA VAL A 33 -0.93 -1.05 -5.71
C VAL A 33 -0.87 -2.50 -6.19
N ASP A 34 -1.09 -2.73 -7.49
CA ASP A 34 -1.11 -4.08 -8.07
C ASP A 34 0.24 -4.78 -7.90
N LYS A 35 1.35 -4.08 -8.19
CA LYS A 35 2.70 -4.61 -7.96
C LYS A 35 2.96 -4.90 -6.49
N THR A 36 2.50 -4.02 -5.60
CA THR A 36 2.69 -4.16 -4.16
C THR A 36 1.98 -5.41 -3.66
N ILE A 37 0.73 -5.63 -4.05
CA ILE A 37 -0.03 -6.84 -3.68
C ILE A 37 0.66 -8.08 -4.23
N ILE A 38 1.03 -8.13 -5.52
CA ILE A 38 1.70 -9.30 -6.10
C ILE A 38 3.01 -9.66 -5.38
N ILE A 39 3.75 -8.65 -4.90
CA ILE A 39 5.02 -8.88 -4.18
C ILE A 39 4.76 -9.33 -2.75
N LEU A 40 3.72 -8.80 -2.12
CA LEU A 40 3.46 -8.93 -0.69
C LEU A 40 2.56 -10.07 -0.29
N ASP A 41 1.58 -10.38 -1.12
CA ASP A 41 0.64 -11.47 -0.95
C ASP A 41 1.41 -12.81 -1.04
N LYS A 42 1.92 -13.27 0.11
CA LYS A 42 2.75 -14.47 0.20
C LYS A 42 1.90 -15.72 0.32
N ASP A 43 0.71 -15.59 0.90
CA ASP A 43 -0.23 -16.69 1.07
C ASP A 43 -1.20 -16.83 -0.13
N GLY A 44 -1.27 -15.83 -1.01
CA GLY A 44 -2.06 -15.85 -2.23
C GLY A 44 -3.55 -15.57 -2.01
N ASP A 45 -3.92 -14.90 -0.92
CA ASP A 45 -5.30 -14.61 -0.55
C ASP A 45 -5.89 -13.38 -1.29
N GLY A 46 -5.05 -12.67 -2.05
CA GLY A 46 -5.42 -11.48 -2.82
C GLY A 46 -5.60 -10.21 -1.98
N LYS A 47 -5.22 -10.26 -0.70
CA LYS A 47 -5.23 -9.16 0.25
C LYS A 47 -3.83 -9.02 0.86
N ILE A 48 -3.67 -8.05 1.76
CA ILE A 48 -2.43 -7.87 2.50
C ILE A 48 -2.75 -7.88 3.99
N SER A 49 -2.18 -8.84 4.70
CA SER A 49 -2.21 -8.91 6.17
C SER A 49 -1.30 -7.84 6.81
N PHE A 50 -1.49 -7.61 8.12
CA PHE A 50 -0.63 -6.68 8.85
C PHE A 50 0.85 -7.10 8.82
N GLU A 51 1.12 -8.40 8.88
CA GLU A 51 2.48 -8.96 8.81
C GLU A 51 3.13 -8.69 7.46
N GLU A 52 2.42 -8.92 6.36
CA GLU A 52 2.91 -8.68 5.00
C GLU A 52 3.16 -7.19 4.75
N PHE A 53 2.21 -6.34 5.16
CA PHE A 53 2.39 -4.88 5.06
C PHE A 53 3.60 -4.40 5.85
N SER A 54 3.77 -4.88 7.09
CA SER A 54 4.89 -4.50 7.96
C SER A 54 6.25 -4.91 7.39
N ALA A 55 6.32 -6.02 6.67
CA ALA A 55 7.54 -6.45 6.00
C ALA A 55 7.98 -5.46 4.91
N VAL A 56 7.04 -4.91 4.13
CA VAL A 56 7.36 -3.98 3.04
C VAL A 56 7.57 -2.54 3.49
N VAL A 57 6.81 -2.03 4.47
CA VAL A 57 7.04 -0.65 4.95
C VAL A 57 8.45 -0.47 5.52
N ARG A 58 9.02 -1.56 6.06
CA ARG A 58 10.42 -1.59 6.49
C ARG A 58 11.41 -1.53 5.33
N ASP A 59 11.08 -2.18 4.20
CA ASP A 59 11.96 -2.32 3.04
C ASP A 59 11.91 -1.12 2.08
N LEU A 60 10.72 -0.59 1.79
CA LEU A 60 10.52 0.41 0.73
C LEU A 60 11.07 1.82 1.02
N GLU A 61 11.77 2.05 2.15
CA GLU A 61 12.15 3.38 2.63
C GLU A 61 11.00 4.42 2.61
N ILE A 62 9.74 3.97 2.51
CA ILE A 62 8.55 4.83 2.43
C ILE A 62 8.45 5.66 3.71
N HIS A 63 8.91 5.13 4.84
CA HIS A 63 9.05 5.88 6.08
C HIS A 63 9.81 7.21 5.89
N LYS A 64 10.83 7.28 5.02
CA LYS A 64 11.56 8.53 4.76
C LYS A 64 10.74 9.54 3.96
N LYS A 65 9.85 9.08 3.07
CA LYS A 65 8.91 9.94 2.32
C LYS A 65 7.66 10.31 3.13
N LEU A 66 7.23 9.45 4.06
CA LEU A 66 6.14 9.74 4.99
C LEU A 66 6.52 10.77 6.07
N VAL A 67 7.82 10.88 6.39
CA VAL A 67 8.35 11.90 7.30
C VAL A 67 8.63 13.24 6.59
N LEU A 68 8.56 13.29 5.26
CA LEU A 68 8.82 14.50 4.47
C LEU A 68 7.60 15.42 4.32
N ILE A 69 6.83 15.64 5.39
CA ILE A 69 5.97 16.83 5.53
C ILE A 69 5.90 17.21 7.02
N VAL A 70 6.98 17.82 7.51
CA VAL A 70 6.95 18.89 8.55
C VAL A 70 8.00 19.92 8.19
#